data_AF-A0AAW0M218-F1
#
_entry.id   AF-A0AAW0M218-F1
#
_cell.length_a   1.000
_cell.length_b   1.000
_cell.length_c   1.000
_cell.angle_alpha   90.00
_cell.angle_beta   90.00
_cell.angle_gamma   90.00
#
_symmetry.space_group_name_H-M   'P 1'
#
loop_
_entity.id
_entity.type
_entity.pdbx_description
1 polymer ?
#
loop_
_entity_poly.entity_id
_entity_poly.type
_entity_poly.pdbx_seq_one_letter_code
_entity_poly.pdbx_strand_id
1 'polypeptide(L)'
;MGRRSIETKRELKERITVKWAMKKFTDGEAISTLDPKLACDAANILAPYNVWLPCSQNWPSMRRCAEILWRIRKEYREALASDVSSLSPIP
;
A
#
# COMPACT_ATOMS: atom_id res chain seq x y z
N MET A 1 8.26 10.72 6.05
CA MET A 1 7.19 11.70 6.37
C MET A 1 6.16 11.53 5.29
N GLY A 2 4.93 11.17 5.65
CA GLY A 2 3.86 10.91 4.68
C GLY A 2 3.46 12.16 3.90
N ARG A 3 3.09 11.96 2.63
CA ARG A 3 2.54 13.01 1.77
C ARG A 3 1.14 13.42 2.23
N ARG A 4 0.77 14.70 2.05
CA ARG A 4 -0.59 15.18 2.34
C ARG A 4 -1.55 14.69 1.25
N SER A 5 -2.83 14.55 1.55
CA SER A 5 -3.85 14.14 0.55
C SER A 5 -3.89 15.08 -0.65
N ILE A 6 -3.71 16.38 -0.42
CA ILE A 6 -3.62 17.43 -1.43
C ILE A 6 -2.35 18.26 -1.21
N GLU A 7 -1.50 18.36 -2.22
CA GLU A 7 -0.27 19.14 -2.20
C GLU A 7 -0.37 20.35 -3.12
N THR A 8 -0.77 21.49 -2.56
CA THR A 8 -1.02 22.72 -3.33
C THR A 8 0.22 23.25 -4.06
N LYS A 9 1.42 22.95 -3.56
CA LYS A 9 2.71 23.36 -4.12
C LYS A 9 3.20 22.48 -5.28
N ARG A 10 2.53 21.36 -5.56
CA ARG A 10 2.86 20.48 -6.68
C ARG A 10 2.02 20.77 -7.92
N GLU A 11 2.52 20.33 -9.06
CA GLU A 11 1.82 20.41 -10.33
C GLU A 11 0.45 19.74 -10.27
N LEU A 12 -0.49 20.23 -11.09
CA LEU A 12 -1.89 19.81 -11.06
C LEU A 12 -2.07 18.28 -11.19
N LYS A 13 -1.18 17.63 -11.95
CA LYS A 13 -1.16 16.17 -12.17
C LYS A 13 -0.73 15.38 -10.93
N GLU A 14 0.10 15.97 -10.07
CA GLU A 14 0.62 15.33 -8.85
C GLU A 14 -0.03 15.83 -7.56
N ARG A 15 -0.83 16.90 -7.64
CA ARG A 15 -1.43 17.57 -6.49
C ARG A 15 -2.36 16.65 -5.68
N ILE A 16 -3.02 15.69 -6.31
CA ILE A 16 -3.86 14.70 -5.63
C ILE A 16 -3.03 13.43 -5.42
N THR A 17 -2.64 13.17 -4.17
CA THR A 17 -1.69 12.08 -3.83
C THR A 17 -2.19 10.71 -4.27
N VAL A 18 -3.49 10.44 -4.17
CA VAL A 18 -4.06 9.16 -4.63
C VAL A 18 -3.92 9.00 -6.15
N LYS A 19 -4.21 10.04 -6.93
CA LYS A 19 -4.05 10.00 -8.40
C LYS A 19 -2.59 9.83 -8.80
N TRP A 20 -1.70 10.54 -8.11
CA TRP A 20 -0.27 10.41 -8.30
C TRP A 20 0.24 9.00 -7.99
N ALA A 21 -0.16 8.43 -6.85
CA ALA A 21 0.27 7.10 -6.43
C ALA A 21 -0.25 6.01 -7.38
N MET A 22 -1.48 6.15 -7.88
CA MET A 22 -2.04 5.28 -8.91
C MET A 22 -1.27 5.36 -10.22
N LYS A 23 -0.94 6.57 -10.68
CA LYS A 23 -0.14 6.74 -11.89
C LYS A 23 1.23 6.08 -11.74
N LYS A 24 1.92 6.32 -10.62
CA LYS A 24 3.22 5.70 -10.33
C LYS A 24 3.14 4.18 -10.24
N PHE A 25 2.04 3.62 -9.75
CA PHE A 25 1.81 2.17 -9.78
C PHE A 25 1.67 1.62 -11.20
N THR A 26 0.83 2.24 -12.02
CA THR A 26 0.65 1.84 -13.42
C THR A 26 1.94 1.98 -14.23
N ASP A 27 2.75 3.00 -13.92
CA ASP A 27 4.05 3.25 -14.55
C ASP A 27 5.18 2.32 -14.01
N GLY A 28 4.87 1.40 -13.08
CA GLY A 28 5.84 0.45 -12.51
C GLY A 28 6.75 1.03 -11.41
N GLU A 29 6.52 2.28 -11.01
CA GLU A 29 7.28 3.03 -10.00
C GLU A 29 6.62 3.02 -8.61
N ALA A 30 5.86 1.98 -8.27
CA ALA A 30 5.06 1.90 -7.04
C ALA A 30 5.89 2.10 -5.76
N ILE A 31 7.14 1.61 -5.75
CA ILE A 31 8.07 1.71 -4.61
C ILE A 31 8.36 3.18 -4.27
N SER A 32 8.43 4.06 -5.27
CA SER A 32 8.70 5.50 -5.08
C SER A 32 7.60 6.23 -4.30
N THR A 33 6.43 5.60 -4.15
CA THR A 33 5.27 6.15 -3.44
C THR A 33 5.24 5.80 -1.96
N LEU A 34 6.07 4.84 -1.52
CA LEU A 34 6.15 4.40 -0.13
C LEU A 34 6.86 5.44 0.74
N ASP A 35 6.52 5.46 2.03
CA ASP A 35 7.28 6.26 2.99
C ASP A 35 8.70 5.68 3.10
N PRO A 36 9.78 6.49 3.05
CA PRO A 36 11.15 6.01 3.13
C PRO A 36 11.48 5.24 4.42
N LYS A 37 10.68 5.42 5.48
CA LYS A 37 10.81 4.69 6.75
C LYS A 37 10.02 3.39 6.77
N LEU A 38 9.26 3.09 5.71
CA LEU A 38 8.48 1.87 5.58
C LEU A 38 9.29 0.82 4.83
N ALA A 39 9.27 -0.42 5.32
CA ALA A 39 9.91 -1.54 4.64
C ALA A 39 9.29 -1.71 3.24
N CYS A 40 10.16 -1.79 2.22
CA CYS A 40 9.77 -2.05 0.84
C CYS A 40 9.42 -3.52 0.63
N ASP A 41 8.29 -3.93 1.19
CA ASP A 41 7.73 -5.28 1.07
C ASP A 41 6.56 -5.29 0.07
N ALA A 42 6.37 -6.40 -0.65
CA ALA A 42 5.29 -6.56 -1.62
C ALA A 42 3.90 -6.28 -1.01
N ALA A 43 3.70 -6.64 0.26
CA ALA A 43 2.45 -6.34 0.97
C ALA A 43 2.24 -4.83 1.16
N ASN A 44 3.29 -4.08 1.51
CA ASN A 44 3.21 -2.63 1.70
C ASN A 44 2.99 -1.89 0.37
N ILE A 45 3.54 -2.42 -0.72
CA ILE A 45 3.32 -1.87 -2.07
C ILE A 45 1.87 -2.15 -2.49
N LEU A 46 1.39 -3.39 -2.43
CA LEU A 46 0.11 -3.79 -3.03
C LEU A 46 -1.12 -3.46 -2.19
N ALA A 47 -1.00 -3.39 -0.86
CA ALA A 47 -2.12 -3.11 0.05
C ALA A 47 -2.94 -1.85 -0.29
N PRO A 48 -2.34 -0.66 -0.49
CA PRO A 48 -3.11 0.53 -0.82
C PRO A 48 -3.84 0.41 -2.17
N TYR A 49 -3.24 -0.27 -3.15
CA TYR A 49 -3.86 -0.47 -4.48
C TYR A 49 -5.00 -1.49 -4.43
N ASN A 50 -4.87 -2.57 -3.66
CA ASN A 50 -5.91 -3.58 -3.49
C ASN A 50 -7.18 -3.03 -2.82
N VAL A 51 -7.05 -2.00 -1.98
CA VAL A 51 -8.21 -1.30 -1.41
C VAL A 51 -8.77 -0.28 -2.40
N TRP A 52 -7.92 0.40 -3.17
CA TRP A 52 -8.34 1.46 -4.08
C TRP A 52 -8.98 0.96 -5.38
N LEU A 53 -8.48 -0.13 -5.98
CA LEU A 53 -9.03 -0.69 -7.23
C LEU A 53 -10.55 -0.95 -7.14
N PRO A 54 -11.04 -1.62 -6.07
CA PRO A 54 -12.47 -1.80 -5.84
C PRO A 54 -13.20 -0.46 -5.65
N CYS A 55 -12.60 0.48 -4.90
CA CYS A 55 -13.17 1.81 -4.67
C CYS A 55 -13.35 2.64 -5.94
N SER A 56 -12.57 2.41 -6.99
CA SER A 56 -12.66 3.15 -8.25
C SER A 56 -13.81 2.68 -9.15
N GLN A 57 -14.32 1.47 -8.99
CA GLN A 57 -15.37 0.90 -9.85
C GLN A 57 -16.76 0.93 -9.19
N ASN A 58 -16.82 0.70 -7.89
CA ASN A 58 -18.01 0.87 -7.06
C ASN A 58 -17.52 0.99 -5.61
N TRP A 59 -17.70 2.15 -4.99
CA TRP A 59 -17.23 2.38 -3.62
C TRP A 59 -17.76 1.28 -2.69
N PRO A 60 -16.90 0.38 -2.19
CA PRO A 60 -17.32 -0.63 -1.25
C PRO A 60 -17.78 0.04 0.03
N SER A 61 -18.71 -0.60 0.75
CA SER A 61 -19.10 -0.11 2.07
C SER A 61 -17.86 -0.05 2.99
N MET A 62 -17.85 0.86 3.95
CA MET A 62 -16.76 0.96 4.92
C MET A 62 -16.48 -0.36 5.65
N ARG A 63 -17.52 -1.20 5.84
CA ARG A 63 -17.39 -2.56 6.36
C ARG A 63 -16.51 -3.43 5.45
N ARG A 64 -16.72 -3.40 4.14
CA ARG A 64 -15.93 -4.17 3.19
C ARG A 64 -14.50 -3.65 3.08
N CYS A 65 -14.29 -2.33 3.16
CA CYS A 65 -12.93 -1.76 3.28
C CYS A 65 -12.21 -2.32 4.51
N ALA A 66 -12.88 -2.36 5.66
CA ALA A 66 -12.30 -2.90 6.89
C ALA A 66 -11.96 -4.39 6.76
N GLU A 67 -12.82 -5.20 6.14
CA GLU A 67 -12.55 -6.62 5.88
C GLU A 67 -11.31 -6.83 5.01
N ILE A 68 -11.17 -6.06 3.92
CA ILE A 68 -10.00 -6.14 3.03
C ILE A 68 -8.73 -5.77 3.79
N LEU A 69 -8.74 -4.67 4.55
CA LEU A 69 -7.61 -4.25 5.37
C LEU A 69 -7.25 -5.28 6.44
N TRP A 70 -8.25 -5.92 7.05
CA TRP A 70 -8.02 -6.95 8.08
C TRP A 70 -7.40 -8.21 7.49
N ARG A 71 -7.86 -8.63 6.30
CA ARG A 71 -7.27 -9.74 5.56
C ARG A 71 -5.81 -9.46 5.20
N ILE A 72 -5.52 -8.29 4.61
CA ILE A 72 -4.14 -7.88 4.28
C ILE A 72 -3.25 -7.90 5.53
N ARG A 73 -3.73 -7.35 6.66
CA ARG A 73 -2.98 -7.35 7.93
C ARG A 73 -2.72 -8.77 8.44
N LYS A 74 -3.68 -9.69 8.29
CA LYS A 74 -3.53 -11.09 8.69
C LYS A 74 -2.50 -11.80 7.82
N GLU A 75 -2.65 -11.72 6.49
CA GLU A 75 -1.74 -12.34 5.51
C GLU A 75 -0.30 -11.83 5.71
N TYR A 76 -0.13 -10.52 5.95
CA TYR A 76 1.19 -9.95 6.24
C TYR A 76 1.82 -10.53 7.51
N ARG A 77 1.04 -10.72 8.59
CA ARG A 77 1.54 -11.33 9.83
C ARG A 77 1.90 -12.80 9.65
N GLU A 78 1.12 -13.54 8.88
CA GLU A 78 1.38 -14.95 8.55
C GLU A 78 2.64 -15.10 7.68
N ALA A 79 2.82 -14.22 6.69
CA ALA A 79 4.02 -14.15 5.87
C ALA A 79 5.27 -13.88 6.73
N LEU A 80 5.22 -12.88 7.61
CA LEU A 80 6.31 -12.58 8.55
C LEU A 80 6.62 -13.75 9.51
N ALA A 81 5.60 -14.43 10.02
CA ALA A 81 5.80 -15.58 10.90
C ALA A 81 6.44 -16.78 10.16
N SER A 82 6.14 -16.94 8.88
CA SER A 82 6.72 -17.98 8.01
C SER A 82 8.17 -17.67 7.65
N ASP A 83 8.50 -16.38 7.44
CA ASP A 83 9.87 -15.91 7.19
C ASP A 83 10.77 -16.11 8.42
N VAL A 84 10.25 -15.78 9.62
CA VAL A 84 10.93 -16.04 10.91
C VAL A 84 11.17 -17.53 11.15
N SER A 85 10.24 -18.40 10.73
CA SER A 85 10.38 -19.86 10.89
C SER A 85 11.42 -20.47 9.93
N SER A 86 11.87 -19.71 8.92
CA SER A 86 12.87 -20.13 7.95
C SER A 86 14.30 -19.72 8.33
N LEU A 87 14.45 -18.86 9.35
CA LEU A 87 15.75 -18.53 9.96
C LEU A 87 16.05 -19.55 11.07
N SER A 88 16.59 -20.71 10.68
CA SER A 88 17.22 -21.62 11.64
C SER A 88 18.36 -20.88 12.38
N PRO A 89 18.48 -21.01 13.71
CA PRO A 89 19.68 -20.55 14.40
C PRO A 89 20.84 -21.43 13.93
N ILE A 90 21.87 -20.81 13.36
CA ILE A 90 23.14 -21.50 13.07
C ILE A 90 23.76 -21.87 14.45
N PRO A 91 24.16 -23.15 14.65
CA PRO A 91 24.68 -23.64 15.93
C PRO A 91 25.99 -22.97 16.38
#